data_AF-A0A5E6NA43-F1
#
_entry.id   AF-A0A5E6NA43-F1
#
_cell.length_a   1.000
_cell.length_b   1.000
_cell.length_c   1.000
_cell.angle_alpha   90.00
_cell.angle_beta   90.00
_cell.angle_gamma   90.00
#
_symmetry.space_group_name_H-M   'P 1'
#
loop_
_entity.id
_entity.type
_entity.pdbx_description
1 polymer ?
#
loop_
_entity_poly.entity_id
_entity_poly.type
_entity_poly.pdbx_seq_one_letter_code
_entity_poly.pdbx_strand_id
1 'polypeptide(L)'
;MSDSKIVHFYNQRAEDSENRIKELKNDFGAKQMPCADFNANALYFDICSLSYNLFALMRQLLPLSLPIKGQSIYAIVFTPLLLKSLKQVEKLLLNARHNTINYSPRY
;
A
#
# COMPACT_ATOMS: atom_id res chain seq x y z
N MET A 1 -20.83 -6.48 -23.70
CA MET A 1 -19.47 -5.94 -23.97
C MET A 1 -18.94 -6.63 -25.21
N SER A 2 -18.19 -5.95 -26.09
CA SER A 2 -17.53 -6.61 -27.23
C SER A 2 -16.25 -7.33 -26.78
N ASP A 3 -15.84 -8.37 -27.51
CA ASP A 3 -14.65 -9.18 -27.20
C ASP A 3 -13.38 -8.34 -27.03
N SER A 4 -13.20 -7.33 -27.91
CA SER A 4 -12.10 -6.39 -27.82
C SER A 4 -12.06 -5.61 -26.49
N LYS A 5 -13.23 -5.23 -25.93
CA LYS A 5 -13.29 -4.54 -24.62
C LYS A 5 -12.91 -5.46 -23.47
N ILE A 6 -13.23 -6.76 -23.57
CA ILE A 6 -12.87 -7.76 -22.55
C ILE A 6 -11.35 -7.95 -22.53
N VAL A 7 -10.72 -8.09 -23.70
CA VAL A 7 -9.27 -8.20 -23.83
C VAL A 7 -8.56 -6.95 -23.29
N HIS A 8 -9.06 -5.76 -23.65
CA HIS A 8 -8.50 -4.50 -23.15
C HIS A 8 -8.63 -4.34 -21.63
N PHE A 9 -9.74 -4.80 -21.04
CA PHE A 9 -9.89 -4.82 -19.58
C PHE A 9 -8.87 -5.76 -18.92
N TYR A 10 -8.69 -6.97 -19.46
CA TYR A 10 -7.76 -7.95 -18.91
C TYR A 10 -6.30 -7.45 -18.95
N ASN A 11 -5.90 -6.80 -20.04
CA ASN A 11 -4.53 -6.31 -20.22
C ASN A 11 -4.11 -5.25 -19.18
N GLN A 12 -5.05 -4.50 -18.61
CA GLN A 12 -4.76 -3.51 -17.55
C GLN A 12 -4.22 -4.16 -16.27
N ARG A 13 -4.51 -5.45 -16.04
CA ARG A 13 -4.07 -6.18 -14.84
C ARG A 13 -2.55 -6.18 -14.66
N ALA A 14 -1.80 -6.32 -15.75
CA ALA A 14 -0.34 -6.39 -15.71
C ALA A 14 0.25 -5.10 -15.13
N GLU A 15 -0.19 -3.95 -15.64
CA GLU A 15 0.27 -2.63 -15.20
C GLU A 15 -0.29 -2.23 -13.84
N ASP A 16 -1.59 -2.46 -13.60
CA ASP A 16 -2.26 -1.93 -12.42
C ASP A 16 -2.03 -2.76 -11.16
N SER A 17 -1.90 -4.07 -11.28
CA SER A 17 -1.86 -4.98 -10.12
C SER A 17 -0.57 -5.75 -10.03
N GLU A 18 -0.15 -6.43 -11.09
CA GLU A 18 0.97 -7.37 -11.01
C GLU A 18 2.30 -6.66 -10.76
N ASN A 19 2.54 -5.53 -11.41
CA ASN A 19 3.74 -4.73 -11.19
C ASN A 19 3.80 -4.18 -9.76
N ARG A 20 2.68 -3.69 -9.21
CA ARG A 20 2.62 -3.20 -7.83
C ARG A 20 2.84 -4.30 -6.80
N ILE A 21 2.29 -5.50 -7.03
CA ILE A 21 2.52 -6.66 -6.16
C ILE A 21 3.98 -7.11 -6.23
N LYS A 22 4.61 -7.07 -7.41
CA LYS A 22 6.05 -7.37 -7.57
C LYS A 22 6.91 -6.38 -6.80
N GLU A 23 6.66 -5.07 -6.94
CA GLU A 23 7.36 -4.02 -6.18
C GLU A 23 7.18 -4.24 -4.66
N LEU A 24 5.95 -4.42 -4.18
CA LEU A 24 5.67 -4.66 -2.76
C LEU A 24 6.43 -5.88 -2.21
N LYS A 25 6.47 -6.98 -2.96
CA LYS A 25 7.15 -8.21 -2.54
C LYS A 25 8.66 -8.07 -2.54
N ASN A 26 9.24 -7.51 -3.60
CA ASN A 26 10.69 -7.52 -3.80
C ASN A 26 11.38 -6.32 -3.15
N ASP A 27 10.78 -5.13 -3.21
CA ASP A 27 11.44 -3.88 -2.82
C ASP A 27 11.09 -3.46 -1.38
N PHE A 28 9.95 -3.92 -0.86
CA PHE A 28 9.46 -3.58 0.49
C PHE A 28 9.46 -4.77 1.46
N GLY A 29 10.09 -5.89 1.09
CA GLY A 29 10.29 -7.03 1.99
C GLY A 29 9.07 -7.93 2.22
N ALA A 30 7.94 -7.69 1.55
CA ALA A 30 6.71 -8.47 1.75
C ALA A 30 6.77 -9.90 1.16
N LYS A 31 7.94 -10.35 0.64
CA LYS A 31 8.17 -11.70 0.13
C LYS A 31 8.29 -12.75 1.23
N GLN A 32 8.79 -12.39 2.41
CA GLN A 32 9.04 -13.32 3.50
C GLN A 32 8.36 -12.84 4.78
N MET A 33 7.93 -13.79 5.61
CA MET A 33 7.32 -13.53 6.90
C MET A 33 8.33 -13.84 8.01
N PRO A 34 8.58 -12.93 8.95
CA PRO A 34 9.71 -13.04 9.88
C PRO A 34 9.52 -14.07 11.00
N CYS A 35 8.29 -14.53 11.29
CA CYS A 35 8.03 -15.41 12.42
C CYS A 35 6.89 -16.40 12.15
N ALA A 36 6.64 -17.34 13.07
CA ALA A 36 5.53 -18.29 12.97
C ALA A 36 4.19 -17.73 13.49
N ASP A 37 4.18 -16.52 14.04
CA ASP A 37 2.99 -15.89 14.59
C ASP A 37 2.21 -15.15 13.50
N PHE A 38 0.96 -15.55 13.28
CA PHE A 38 0.09 -14.98 12.25
C PHE A 38 -0.12 -13.47 12.44
N ASN A 39 -0.37 -13.02 13.68
CA ASN A 39 -0.69 -11.62 13.92
C ASN A 39 0.54 -10.72 13.82
N ALA A 40 1.71 -11.21 14.23
CA ALA A 40 2.96 -10.49 14.03
C ALA A 40 3.32 -10.39 12.55
N ASN A 41 3.10 -11.45 11.77
CA ASN A 41 3.28 -11.42 10.31
C ASN A 41 2.28 -10.51 9.60
N ALA A 42 1.02 -10.48 10.05
CA ALA A 42 0.02 -9.56 9.52
C ALA A 42 0.43 -8.10 9.76
N LEU A 43 0.92 -7.78 10.98
CA LEU A 43 1.45 -6.47 11.30
C LEU A 43 2.67 -6.12 10.43
N TYR A 44 3.61 -7.05 10.24
CA TYR A 44 4.77 -6.88 9.37
C TYR A 44 4.34 -6.56 7.92
N PHE A 45 3.41 -7.32 7.36
CA PHE A 45 2.90 -7.09 6.02
C PHE A 45 2.18 -5.74 5.89
N ASP A 46 1.38 -5.35 6.90
CA ASP A 46 0.74 -4.04 6.94
C ASP A 46 1.78 -2.90 6.91
N ILE A 47 2.92 -3.04 7.60
CA ILE A 47 4.03 -2.07 7.57
C ILE A 47 4.64 -2.00 6.17
N CYS A 48 4.97 -3.13 5.54
CA CYS A 48 5.48 -3.17 4.16
C CYS A 48 4.53 -2.45 3.18
N SER A 49 3.22 -2.70 3.32
CA SER A 49 2.18 -2.07 2.48
C SER A 49 2.08 -0.56 2.71
N LEU A 50 2.25 -0.10 3.96
CA LEU A 50 2.26 1.32 4.29
C LEU A 50 3.47 2.01 3.67
N SER A 51 4.67 1.42 3.80
CA SER A 51 5.89 1.94 3.18
C SER A 51 5.75 2.06 1.67
N TYR A 52 5.17 1.06 1.00
CA TYR A 52 4.86 1.12 -0.43
C TYR A 52 3.94 2.29 -0.78
N ASN A 53 2.84 2.46 -0.05
CA ASN A 53 1.88 3.53 -0.31
C ASN A 53 2.50 4.92 -0.11
N LEU A 54 3.34 5.10 0.91
CA LEU A 54 4.08 6.33 1.14
C LEU A 54 5.06 6.61 -0.01
N PHE A 55 5.79 5.59 -0.48
CA PHE A 55 6.67 5.73 -1.63
C PHE A 55 5.91 6.10 -2.91
N ALA A 56 4.77 5.45 -3.18
CA ALA A 56 3.92 5.79 -4.31
C ALA A 56 3.42 7.24 -4.24
N LEU A 57 3.08 7.73 -3.05
CA LEU A 57 2.73 9.12 -2.80
C LEU A 57 3.92 10.05 -3.04
N MET A 58 5.13 9.69 -2.60
CA MET A 58 6.34 10.45 -2.89
C MET A 58 6.64 10.51 -4.39
N ARG A 59 6.48 9.43 -5.15
CA ARG A 59 6.64 9.45 -6.62
C ARG A 59 5.66 10.40 -7.30
N GLN A 60 4.45 10.53 -6.77
CA GLN A 60 3.46 11.50 -7.27
C GLN A 60 3.79 12.93 -6.85
N LEU A 61 4.45 13.11 -5.70
CA LEU A 61 4.89 14.42 -5.21
C LEU A 61 6.21 14.90 -5.84
N LEU A 62 7.10 14.01 -6.27
CA LEU A 62 8.40 14.37 -6.84
C LEU A 62 8.32 15.33 -8.07
N PRO A 63 7.36 15.18 -9.00
CA PRO A 63 7.20 16.12 -10.11
C PRO A 63 6.69 17.52 -9.70
N LEU A 64 6.38 17.78 -8.41
CA LEU A 64 5.88 19.08 -7.93
C LEU A 64 6.98 20.13 -7.70
N SER A 65 8.25 19.86 -7.97
CA SER A 65 9.33 20.82 -7.69
C SER A 65 9.41 22.00 -8.66
N LEU A 66 8.31 22.42 -9.30
CA LEU A 66 8.26 23.59 -10.18
C LEU A 66 6.92 24.37 -10.05
N PRO A 67 6.95 25.70 -10.07
CA PRO A 67 5.91 26.57 -9.50
C PRO A 67 4.71 26.72 -10.44
N ILE A 68 3.64 25.91 -10.30
CA ILE A 68 2.49 26.03 -11.21
C ILE A 68 1.15 25.87 -10.48
N LYS A 69 0.30 26.91 -10.64
CA LYS A 69 -1.13 26.96 -10.27
C LYS A 69 -1.86 25.69 -10.75
N GLY A 70 -2.28 24.84 -9.82
CA GLY A 70 -2.99 23.61 -10.16
C GLY A 70 -3.60 22.90 -8.95
N GLN A 71 -4.45 23.61 -8.18
CA GLN A 71 -5.13 23.05 -7.01
C GLN A 71 -6.04 21.83 -7.33
N SER A 72 -6.35 21.56 -8.60
CA SER A 72 -7.30 20.52 -9.02
C SER A 72 -6.73 19.08 -9.04
N ILE A 73 -5.47 18.85 -9.42
CA ILE A 73 -4.92 17.49 -9.56
C ILE A 73 -4.60 16.87 -8.19
N TYR A 74 -4.14 17.68 -7.23
CA TYR A 74 -3.88 17.24 -5.85
C TYR A 74 -5.17 16.74 -5.18
N ALA A 75 -6.28 17.45 -5.35
CA ALA A 75 -7.55 17.05 -4.76
C ALA A 75 -8.16 15.78 -5.38
N ILE A 76 -7.73 15.38 -6.59
CA ILE A 76 -8.26 14.20 -7.28
C ILE A 76 -7.43 12.96 -6.98
N VAL A 77 -6.09 13.09 -6.91
CA VAL A 77 -5.18 11.93 -6.81
C VAL A 77 -4.48 11.85 -5.45
N PHE A 78 -4.05 12.99 -4.90
CA PHE A 78 -3.25 13.02 -3.68
C PHE A 78 -4.11 12.80 -2.42
N THR A 79 -5.27 13.45 -2.33
CA THR A 79 -6.20 13.30 -1.20
C THR A 79 -6.70 11.86 -0.99
N PRO A 80 -7.12 11.06 -2.01
CA PRO A 80 -7.53 9.68 -1.76
C PRO A 80 -6.34 8.79 -1.39
N LEU A 81 -5.14 9.04 -1.92
CA LEU A 81 -3.96 8.25 -1.59
C LEU A 81 -3.49 8.53 -0.15
N LEU A 82 -3.46 9.80 0.25
CA LEU A 82 -3.14 10.22 1.61
C LEU A 82 -4.18 9.69 2.62
N LEU A 83 -5.47 9.75 2.28
CA LEU A 83 -6.53 9.17 3.10
C LEU A 83 -6.38 7.64 3.24
N LYS A 84 -5.98 6.94 2.17
CA LYS A 84 -5.68 5.51 2.23
C LYS A 84 -4.49 5.20 3.13
N SER A 85 -3.41 5.98 3.05
CA SER A 85 -2.26 5.79 3.96
C SER A 85 -2.64 6.05 5.41
N LEU A 86 -3.45 7.07 5.70
CA LEU A 86 -3.90 7.37 7.06
C LEU A 86 -4.78 6.26 7.65
N LYS A 87 -5.74 5.76 6.86
CA LYS A 87 -6.57 4.61 7.28
C LYS A 87 -5.74 3.35 7.53
N GLN A 88 -4.70 3.13 6.73
CA GLN A 88 -3.79 2.00 6.93
C GLN A 88 -2.98 2.15 8.23
N VAL A 89 -2.55 3.37 8.58
CA VAL A 89 -1.90 3.66 9.87
C VAL A 89 -2.84 3.40 11.04
N GLU A 90 -4.11 3.81 10.96
CA GLU A 90 -5.11 3.53 12.00
C GLU A 90 -5.30 2.02 12.21
N LYS A 91 -5.43 1.26 11.12
CA LYS A 91 -5.53 -0.20 11.16
C LYS A 91 -4.28 -0.84 11.76
N LEU A 92 -3.09 -0.36 11.40
CA LEU A 92 -1.82 -0.78 11.98
C LEU A 92 -1.79 -0.57 13.50
N LEU A 93 -2.24 0.60 13.97
CA LEU A 93 -2.31 0.91 15.40
C LEU A 93 -3.29 0.00 16.14
N LEU A 94 -4.45 -0.29 15.55
CA LEU A 94 -5.44 -1.21 16.13
C LEU A 94 -4.91 -2.66 16.21
N ASN A 95 -4.22 -3.12 15.17
CA ASN A 95 -3.60 -4.45 15.11
C ASN A 95 -2.46 -4.56 16.12
N ALA A 96 -1.58 -3.55 16.20
CA ALA A 96 -0.51 -3.50 17.18
C ALA A 96 -1.06 -3.50 18.61
N ARG A 97 -2.12 -2.74 18.89
CA ARG A 97 -2.78 -2.71 20.20
C ARG A 97 -3.41 -4.05 20.58
N HIS A 98 -4.06 -4.74 19.65
CA HIS A 98 -4.58 -6.08 19.92
C HIS A 98 -3.45 -7.08 20.19
N ASN A 99 -2.34 -6.99 19.48
CA ASN A 99 -1.18 -7.86 19.70
C ASN A 99 -0.51 -7.63 21.04
N THR A 100 -0.42 -6.39 21.52
CA THR A 100 0.13 -6.12 22.86
C THR A 100 -0.79 -6.59 23.98
N ILE A 101 -2.11 -6.47 23.81
CA ILE A 101 -3.10 -6.93 24.81
C ILE A 101 -3.15 -8.46 24.87
N ASN A 102 -3.05 -9.16 23.73
CA ASN A 102 -3.10 -10.62 23.65
C ASN A 102 -1.73 -11.30 23.71
N TYR A 103 -0.67 -10.55 24.07
CA TYR A 103 0.68 -11.10 24.18
C TYR A 103 0.75 -12.04 25.40
N SER A 104 0.71 -13.34 25.13
CA SER A 104 1.09 -14.37 26.10
C SER A 104 2.47 -14.90 25.72
N PRO A 105 3.47 -14.86 26.63
CA PRO A 105 4.80 -15.40 26.33
C PRO A 105 4.67 -16.91 26.10
N ARG A 106 4.79 -17.34 24.85
CA ARG A 106 4.94 -18.74 24.48
C ARG A 106 6.36 -19.17 24.85
N TYR A 107 6.48 -19.88 25.98
CA TYR A 107 7.63 -20.72 26.29
C TYR A 107 7.42 -22.10 25.70
#